data_AF-A0A0E1RWE0-F1
#
_entry.id   AF-A0A0E1RWE0-F1
#
_cell.length_a   1.000
_cell.length_b   1.000
_cell.length_c   1.000
_cell.angle_alpha   90.00
_cell.angle_beta   90.00
_cell.angle_gamma   90.00
#
_symmetry.space_group_name_H-M   'P 1'
#
loop_
_entity.id
_entity.type
_entity.pdbx_description
1 polymer ?
#
loop_
_entity_poly.entity_id
_entity_poly.type
_entity_poly.pdbx_seq_one_letter_code
_entity_poly.pdbx_strand_id
1 'polypeptide(L)'
;MLFHDIFSRMLDVRLDPAHSALLLQLLVTLCLRAFRKDVFRSLANCITQQPLHPARLEDACNDIQFITGSRMKVRNIEILFAWLWGWNGDGNNGNWPRKHWESKQYRVLFHQSFDIIVRVYEVQQAREWQTIVKQTFIHSHWILPYPSMAAFWTHGKGGKLRSWASTHSELVNYLQQYQPELTIIKLDMINELPLAGWEAGGQPLPLNVALPSVPSNVDAWLAIEQGQHSVPTVMSPNPAVFLLAVDVHSSELSRHLQATMAEHHVLRSFTEKEGQSASQLHTNHKWLTSQLVLHIQALVKAERQQVQSMDLPIATQSWQSHPRPQPNSNLTLLGPRLSRMDLEEDSDPESLVRKQEKHARCQGRMQQWLKVAQIEVFYYNQCRTAMKAYQCKAAGRGQTTQVPNQSEFEKAQVQSQKAIGCLGQVSQQVTHHAEGKV
;
A
#
# COMPACT_ATOMS: atom_id res chain seq x y z
N MET A 1 28.07 -9.06 -18.41
CA MET A 1 27.97 -8.69 -19.84
C MET A 1 26.63 -8.05 -20.11
N LEU A 2 25.51 -8.77 -19.95
CA LEU A 2 24.15 -8.27 -20.22
C LEU A 2 23.77 -6.85 -19.68
N PHE A 3 24.28 -6.42 -18.52
CA PHE A 3 23.95 -5.10 -17.96
C PHE A 3 24.58 -3.91 -18.70
N HIS A 4 25.85 -4.03 -19.10
CA HIS A 4 26.51 -2.99 -19.89
C HIS A 4 25.86 -2.87 -21.27
N ASP A 5 25.43 -4.00 -21.82
CA ASP A 5 24.72 -4.06 -23.09
C ASP A 5 23.36 -3.35 -22.96
N ILE A 6 22.56 -3.63 -21.91
CA ILE A 6 21.28 -2.93 -21.68
C ILE A 6 21.47 -1.41 -21.53
N PHE A 7 22.44 -0.96 -20.73
CA PHE A 7 22.67 0.47 -20.52
C PHE A 7 23.14 1.18 -21.78
N SER A 8 23.96 0.52 -22.60
CA SER A 8 24.37 1.05 -23.91
C SER A 8 23.15 1.16 -24.83
N ARG A 9 22.30 0.12 -24.89
CA ARG A 9 21.09 0.12 -25.71
C ARG A 9 20.06 1.14 -25.28
N MET A 10 19.93 1.44 -23.99
CA MET A 10 19.05 2.51 -23.51
C MET A 10 19.40 3.88 -24.11
N LEU A 11 20.70 4.16 -24.34
CA LEU A 11 21.12 5.38 -25.01
C LEU A 11 20.74 5.36 -26.50
N ASP A 12 20.89 4.21 -27.16
CA ASP A 12 20.61 4.04 -28.59
C ASP A 12 19.11 4.16 -28.89
N VAL A 13 18.26 3.58 -28.05
CA VAL A 13 16.80 3.55 -28.26
C VAL A 13 16.05 4.65 -27.53
N ARG A 14 16.73 5.65 -26.96
CA ARG A 14 16.09 6.65 -26.08
C ARG A 14 14.97 7.47 -26.72
N LEU A 15 14.92 7.51 -28.06
CA LEU A 15 13.91 8.20 -28.85
C LEU A 15 12.79 7.25 -29.33
N ASP A 16 12.85 5.97 -28.96
CA ASP A 16 11.85 4.95 -29.23
C ASP A 16 11.15 4.53 -27.92
N PRO A 17 10.00 5.13 -27.61
CA PRO A 17 9.26 4.87 -26.37
C PRO A 17 8.96 3.40 -26.11
N ALA A 18 8.68 2.60 -27.15
CA ALA A 18 8.30 1.21 -26.98
C ALA A 18 9.51 0.36 -26.57
N HIS A 19 10.65 0.55 -27.24
CA HIS A 19 11.89 -0.12 -26.86
C HIS A 19 12.41 0.36 -25.50
N SER A 20 12.30 1.66 -25.21
CA SER A 20 12.63 2.22 -23.89
C SER A 20 11.79 1.56 -22.79
N ALA A 21 10.48 1.42 -22.96
CA ALA A 21 9.61 0.77 -21.99
C ALA A 21 9.97 -0.71 -21.77
N LEU A 22 10.27 -1.46 -22.84
CA LEU A 22 10.73 -2.85 -22.76
C LEU A 22 12.04 -2.98 -21.97
N LEU A 23 13.02 -2.11 -22.23
CA LEU A 23 14.29 -2.12 -21.50
C LEU A 23 14.11 -1.76 -20.02
N LEU A 24 13.25 -0.78 -19.71
CA LEU A 24 12.91 -0.42 -18.33
C LEU A 24 12.24 -1.60 -17.59
N GLN A 25 11.31 -2.30 -18.25
CA GLN A 25 10.67 -3.49 -17.70
C GLN A 25 11.65 -4.67 -17.50
N LEU A 26 12.60 -4.84 -18.42
CA LEU A 26 13.67 -5.81 -18.27
C LEU A 26 14.56 -5.49 -17.05
N LEU A 27 14.87 -4.20 -16.81
CA LEU A 27 15.61 -3.76 -15.62
C LEU A 27 14.84 -4.05 -14.32
N VAL A 28 13.52 -3.87 -14.30
CA VAL A 28 12.67 -4.29 -13.15
C VAL A 28 12.87 -5.79 -12.89
N THR A 29 12.72 -6.60 -13.93
CA THR A 29 12.85 -8.07 -13.84
C THR A 29 14.23 -8.49 -13.36
N LEU A 30 15.30 -7.84 -13.85
CA LEU A 30 16.67 -8.11 -13.44
C LEU A 30 16.94 -7.74 -11.99
N CYS A 31 16.44 -6.58 -11.52
CA CYS A 31 16.55 -6.16 -10.12
C CYS A 31 15.89 -7.18 -9.18
N LEU A 32 14.65 -7.55 -9.47
CA LEU A 32 13.90 -8.52 -8.67
C LEU A 32 14.57 -9.90 -8.69
N ARG A 33 15.12 -10.32 -9.82
CA ARG A 33 15.88 -11.59 -9.91
C ARG A 33 17.19 -11.56 -9.14
N ALA A 34 17.92 -10.46 -9.18
CA ALA A 34 19.12 -10.30 -8.38
C ALA A 34 18.79 -10.36 -6.89
N PHE A 35 17.69 -9.72 -6.48
CA PHE A 35 17.20 -9.80 -5.10
C PHE A 35 16.82 -11.23 -4.73
N ARG A 36 16.02 -11.91 -5.57
CA ARG A 36 15.69 -13.32 -5.42
C ARG A 36 16.95 -14.16 -5.27
N LYS A 37 17.95 -13.99 -6.13
CA LYS A 37 19.21 -14.74 -6.04
C LYS A 37 19.94 -14.50 -4.71
N ASP A 38 19.95 -13.29 -4.18
CA ASP A 38 20.60 -12.99 -2.90
C ASP A 38 19.81 -13.52 -1.68
N VAL A 39 18.46 -13.47 -1.74
CA VAL A 39 17.56 -14.14 -0.80
C VAL A 39 17.75 -15.65 -0.86
N PHE A 40 17.72 -16.25 -2.05
CA PHE A 40 17.86 -17.68 -2.26
C PHE A 40 19.26 -18.19 -2.05
N ARG A 41 20.33 -17.42 -2.23
CA ARG A 41 21.65 -17.88 -1.78
C ARG A 41 21.67 -18.07 -0.27
N SER A 42 20.96 -17.21 0.46
CA SER A 42 20.84 -17.30 1.92
C SER A 42 19.91 -18.44 2.33
N LEU A 43 18.80 -18.64 1.59
CA LEU A 43 17.86 -19.73 1.82
C LEU A 43 18.34 -21.07 1.26
N ALA A 44 19.19 -21.16 0.23
CA ALA A 44 19.65 -22.39 -0.42
C ALA A 44 20.77 -23.11 0.35
N ASN A 45 21.39 -22.42 1.30
CA ASN A 45 22.05 -23.09 2.42
C ASN A 45 21.05 -23.89 3.27
N CYS A 46 19.73 -23.70 3.08
CA CYS A 46 18.64 -24.48 3.64
C CYS A 46 17.83 -25.24 2.55
N ILE A 47 17.39 -24.64 1.41
CA ILE A 47 16.47 -25.20 0.38
C ILE A 47 16.62 -24.57 -1.02
N THR A 48 16.49 -25.39 -2.07
CA THR A 48 17.04 -25.13 -3.42
C THR A 48 16.18 -24.42 -4.47
N GLN A 49 14.84 -24.29 -4.41
CA GLN A 49 14.09 -23.59 -5.50
C GLN A 49 12.81 -22.85 -5.04
N GLN A 50 12.79 -21.54 -5.31
CA GLN A 50 11.76 -20.84 -6.10
C GLN A 50 11.07 -21.58 -7.27
N PRO A 51 9.76 -21.88 -7.35
CA PRO A 51 8.64 -21.87 -6.41
C PRO A 51 8.77 -22.65 -5.12
N LEU A 52 8.57 -22.11 -3.91
CA LEU A 52 8.43 -23.00 -2.75
C LEU A 52 7.09 -23.74 -2.88
N HIS A 53 7.13 -24.94 -3.46
CA HIS A 53 6.01 -25.87 -3.46
C HIS A 53 5.50 -26.03 -2.02
N PRO A 54 4.19 -26.01 -1.74
CA PRO A 54 3.64 -26.04 -0.38
C PRO A 54 4.25 -27.15 0.50
N ALA A 55 4.39 -28.36 -0.06
CA ALA A 55 5.02 -29.50 0.61
C ALA A 55 6.50 -29.31 1.00
N ARG A 56 7.27 -28.48 0.26
CA ARG A 56 8.68 -28.16 0.58
C ARG A 56 8.81 -26.91 1.44
N LEU A 57 7.77 -26.08 1.48
CA LEU A 57 7.68 -24.91 2.34
C LEU A 57 7.48 -25.32 3.81
N GLU A 58 6.81 -26.44 4.09
CA GLU A 58 6.72 -27.01 5.44
C GLU A 58 8.09 -27.41 6.00
N ASP A 59 8.90 -28.13 5.21
CA ASP A 59 10.28 -28.47 5.59
C ASP A 59 11.17 -27.22 5.73
N ALA A 60 10.96 -26.20 4.88
CA ALA A 60 11.63 -24.89 4.95
C ALA A 60 11.30 -24.08 6.19
N CYS A 61 10.02 -24.10 6.56
CA CYS A 61 9.48 -23.28 7.63
C CYS A 61 9.96 -23.77 8.99
N ASN A 62 10.47 -25.01 9.09
CA ASN A 62 11.13 -25.50 10.29
C ASN A 62 12.39 -24.69 10.62
N ASP A 63 13.11 -24.18 9.63
CA ASP A 63 14.32 -23.36 9.79
C ASP A 63 14.04 -21.85 9.76
N ILE A 64 12.78 -21.44 9.61
CA ILE A 64 12.37 -20.04 9.54
C ILE A 64 11.60 -19.65 10.81
N GLN A 65 11.95 -18.50 11.36
CA GLN A 65 11.20 -17.85 12.42
C GLN A 65 10.48 -16.63 11.84
N PHE A 66 9.18 -16.75 11.59
CA PHE A 66 8.34 -15.61 11.23
C PHE A 66 8.17 -14.68 12.43
N ILE A 67 8.55 -13.41 12.24
CA ILE A 67 8.46 -12.40 13.29
C ILE A 67 7.06 -11.79 13.26
N THR A 68 6.29 -12.03 14.33
CA THR A 68 4.94 -11.49 14.52
C THR A 68 4.79 -10.77 15.86
N GLY A 69 3.71 -10.01 16.01
CA GLY A 69 3.29 -9.44 17.29
C GLY A 69 3.74 -8.01 17.56
N SER A 70 3.43 -7.53 18.78
CA SER A 70 3.56 -6.11 19.14
C SER A 70 5.01 -5.59 19.17
N ARG A 71 6.00 -6.48 19.26
CA ARG A 71 7.44 -6.15 19.34
C ARG A 71 8.12 -6.02 17.98
N MET A 72 7.37 -6.09 16.89
CA MET A 72 7.90 -5.86 15.55
C MET A 72 8.37 -4.41 15.39
N LYS A 73 9.61 -4.25 14.93
CA LYS A 73 10.21 -2.97 14.52
C LYS A 73 9.63 -2.45 13.20
N VAL A 74 9.43 -3.35 12.24
CA VAL A 74 8.86 -3.05 10.92
C VAL A 74 7.60 -3.88 10.75
N ARG A 75 6.47 -3.21 10.54
CA ARG A 75 5.14 -3.82 10.36
C ARG A 75 4.62 -3.63 8.94
N ASN A 76 4.87 -2.46 8.36
CA ASN A 76 4.42 -2.09 7.03
C ASN A 76 5.43 -2.54 5.95
N ILE A 77 4.91 -3.10 4.86
CA ILE A 77 5.72 -3.57 3.72
C ILE A 77 6.46 -2.45 3.00
N GLU A 78 5.93 -1.23 2.97
CA GLU A 78 6.59 -0.08 2.36
C GLU A 78 7.86 0.30 3.13
N ILE A 79 7.81 0.24 4.46
CA ILE A 79 8.98 0.43 5.32
C ILE A 79 9.99 -0.70 5.10
N LEU A 80 9.52 -1.95 4.96
CA LEU A 80 10.40 -3.07 4.66
C LEU A 80 11.07 -2.92 3.29
N PHE A 81 10.34 -2.45 2.28
CA PHE A 81 10.90 -2.14 0.97
C PHE A 81 11.99 -1.08 1.06
N ALA A 82 11.75 0.05 1.73
CA ALA A 82 12.76 1.08 1.96
C ALA A 82 14.00 0.52 2.71
N TRP A 83 13.78 -0.39 3.67
CA TRP A 83 14.85 -1.07 4.39
C TRP A 83 15.68 -2.04 3.53
N LEU A 84 15.10 -2.63 2.49
CA LEU A 84 15.82 -3.57 1.62
C LEU A 84 16.48 -2.83 0.45
N TRP A 85 15.75 -1.93 -0.19
CA TRP A 85 16.11 -1.32 -1.47
C TRP A 85 16.70 0.07 -1.36
N GLY A 86 16.30 0.84 -0.33
CA GLY A 86 16.73 2.24 -0.20
C GLY A 86 18.25 2.41 -0.07
N TRP A 87 18.76 3.60 -0.34
CA TRP A 87 20.17 3.95 -0.23
C TRP A 87 20.35 5.37 0.35
N ASN A 88 21.59 5.70 0.70
CA ASN A 88 21.86 6.99 1.31
C ASN A 88 21.61 8.11 0.29
N GLY A 89 20.69 9.03 0.61
CA GLY A 89 20.33 10.14 -0.27
C GLY A 89 19.28 9.81 -1.33
N ASP A 90 18.56 8.70 -1.21
CA ASP A 90 17.46 8.31 -2.11
C ASP A 90 16.15 9.10 -1.92
N GLY A 91 16.10 10.01 -0.94
CA GLY A 91 14.91 10.81 -0.62
C GLY A 91 13.74 10.03 0.01
N ASN A 92 13.91 8.72 0.29
CA ASN A 92 12.82 7.83 0.72
C ASN A 92 13.16 7.10 2.04
N ASN A 93 13.67 7.86 3.02
CA ASN A 93 14.16 7.35 4.30
C ASN A 93 15.25 6.25 4.19
N GLY A 94 15.96 6.11 3.06
CA GLY A 94 16.94 5.05 2.83
C GLY A 94 18.24 5.12 3.66
N ASN A 95 18.39 6.14 4.52
CA ASN A 95 19.58 6.40 5.34
C ASN A 95 19.73 5.43 6.54
N TRP A 96 19.45 4.14 6.34
CA TRP A 96 19.54 3.11 7.37
C TRP A 96 20.97 2.57 7.49
N PRO A 97 21.54 2.46 8.70
CA PRO A 97 22.84 1.82 8.92
C PRO A 97 22.75 0.32 8.58
N ARG A 98 23.40 -0.07 7.48
CA ARG A 98 23.32 -1.43 6.90
C ARG A 98 24.71 -2.02 6.73
N LYS A 99 25.29 -2.52 7.82
CA LYS A 99 26.66 -3.04 7.82
C LYS A 99 26.75 -4.32 6.99
N HIS A 100 27.55 -4.31 5.92
CA HIS A 100 27.80 -5.42 4.98
C HIS A 100 26.76 -5.63 3.85
N TRP A 101 25.85 -4.67 3.61
CA TRP A 101 24.74 -4.86 2.66
C TRP A 101 24.84 -3.94 1.45
N GLU A 102 25.68 -2.90 1.52
CA GLU A 102 25.87 -1.91 0.45
C GLU A 102 26.41 -2.53 -0.84
N SER A 103 27.20 -3.60 -0.72
CA SER A 103 27.77 -4.34 -1.85
C SER A 103 26.92 -5.50 -2.36
N LYS A 104 25.67 -5.67 -1.87
CA LYS A 104 24.78 -6.70 -2.39
C LYS A 104 24.45 -6.42 -3.86
N GLN A 105 24.48 -7.47 -4.68
CA GLN A 105 24.43 -7.32 -6.14
C GLN A 105 23.12 -6.66 -6.59
N TYR A 106 22.00 -7.01 -5.97
CA TYR A 106 20.71 -6.39 -6.30
C TYR A 106 20.66 -4.90 -5.98
N ARG A 107 21.30 -4.44 -4.89
CA ARG A 107 21.31 -3.02 -4.50
C ARG A 107 22.20 -2.21 -5.42
N VAL A 108 23.38 -2.73 -5.74
CA VAL A 108 24.27 -2.11 -6.72
C VAL A 108 23.55 -1.97 -8.07
N LEU A 109 22.90 -3.05 -8.53
CA LEU A 109 22.15 -3.02 -9.78
C LEU A 109 20.99 -2.03 -9.74
N PHE A 110 20.21 -2.01 -8.66
CA PHE A 110 19.06 -1.12 -8.51
C PHE A 110 19.48 0.36 -8.50
N HIS A 111 20.50 0.69 -7.72
CA HIS A 111 21.03 2.06 -7.65
C HIS A 111 21.65 2.50 -8.99
N GLN A 112 22.44 1.64 -9.63
CA GLN A 112 23.01 1.94 -10.95
C GLN A 112 21.93 2.11 -12.02
N SER A 113 20.88 1.28 -11.98
CA SER A 113 19.76 1.39 -12.90
C SER A 113 19.05 2.72 -12.71
N PHE A 114 18.77 3.12 -11.45
CA PHE A 114 18.17 4.42 -11.15
C PHE A 114 19.02 5.57 -11.70
N ASP A 115 20.32 5.62 -11.37
CA ASP A 115 21.23 6.67 -11.83
C ASP A 115 21.28 6.78 -13.37
N ILE A 116 21.28 5.64 -14.06
CA ILE A 116 21.31 5.59 -15.53
C ILE A 116 19.98 6.04 -16.11
N ILE A 117 18.85 5.60 -15.54
CA ILE A 117 17.53 6.06 -15.99
C ILE A 117 17.41 7.56 -15.82
N VAL A 118 17.87 8.15 -14.71
CA VAL A 118 17.84 9.61 -14.57
C VAL A 118 18.67 10.30 -15.66
N ARG A 119 19.83 9.76 -16.01
CA ARG A 119 20.71 10.35 -17.03
C ARG A 119 20.14 10.26 -18.44
N VAL A 120 19.39 9.20 -18.74
CA VAL A 120 18.87 8.92 -20.08
C VAL A 120 17.46 9.47 -20.28
N TYR A 121 16.62 9.37 -19.24
CA TYR A 121 15.17 9.59 -19.28
C TYR A 121 14.64 10.51 -18.17
N GLU A 122 15.54 11.20 -17.46
CA GLU A 122 15.20 12.15 -16.38
C GLU A 122 14.67 11.51 -15.08
N VAL A 123 14.55 12.35 -14.05
CA VAL A 123 14.21 11.95 -12.68
C VAL A 123 12.81 11.35 -12.59
N GLN A 124 11.84 11.90 -13.34
CA GLN A 124 10.46 11.43 -13.27
C GLN A 124 10.34 9.97 -13.73
N GLN A 125 10.95 9.60 -14.85
CA GLN A 125 10.93 8.22 -15.33
C GLN A 125 11.62 7.26 -14.36
N ALA A 126 12.69 7.71 -13.68
CA ALA A 126 13.38 6.91 -12.67
C ALA A 126 12.49 6.64 -11.44
N ARG A 127 11.68 7.61 -11.02
CA ARG A 127 10.70 7.46 -9.93
C ARG A 127 9.55 6.52 -10.29
N GLU A 128 9.01 6.64 -11.50
CA GLU A 128 8.01 5.69 -12.01
C GLU A 128 8.57 4.27 -12.06
N TRP A 129 9.77 4.11 -12.60
CA TRP A 129 10.46 2.81 -12.63
C TRP A 129 10.68 2.24 -11.22
N GLN A 130 11.12 3.06 -10.26
CA GLN A 130 11.26 2.65 -8.86
C GLN A 130 9.92 2.20 -8.25
N THR A 131 8.83 2.91 -8.58
CA THR A 131 7.48 2.57 -8.14
C THR A 131 7.07 1.21 -8.70
N ILE A 132 7.33 0.93 -9.97
CA ILE A 132 7.07 -0.38 -10.60
C ILE A 132 7.89 -1.49 -9.92
N VAL A 133 9.17 -1.24 -9.61
CA VAL A 133 9.98 -2.20 -8.84
C VAL A 133 9.34 -2.46 -7.48
N LYS A 134 8.87 -1.43 -6.76
CA LYS A 134 8.19 -1.57 -5.47
C LYS A 134 6.90 -2.39 -5.59
N GLN A 135 6.01 -2.02 -6.50
CA GLN A 135 4.72 -2.70 -6.71
C GLN A 135 4.95 -4.17 -7.07
N THR A 136 5.82 -4.44 -8.05
CA THR A 136 6.14 -5.80 -8.48
C THR A 136 6.82 -6.59 -7.35
N PHE A 137 7.68 -5.95 -6.54
CA PHE A 137 8.30 -6.58 -5.37
C PHE A 137 7.24 -7.05 -4.37
N ILE A 138 6.31 -6.15 -3.99
CA ILE A 138 5.23 -6.41 -3.03
C ILE A 138 4.39 -7.61 -3.49
N HIS A 139 4.02 -7.65 -4.77
CA HIS A 139 3.21 -8.72 -5.32
C HIS A 139 3.94 -10.05 -5.51
N SER A 140 5.27 -10.03 -5.67
CA SER A 140 6.02 -11.22 -6.09
C SER A 140 6.83 -11.89 -4.99
N HIS A 141 6.85 -11.33 -3.77
CA HIS A 141 7.64 -11.85 -2.65
C HIS A 141 6.83 -11.97 -1.36
N TRP A 142 6.72 -13.21 -0.89
CA TRP A 142 5.89 -13.62 0.25
C TRP A 142 6.71 -13.93 1.51
N ILE A 143 8.01 -14.21 1.35
CA ILE A 143 8.97 -14.44 2.43
C ILE A 143 10.14 -13.52 2.21
N LEU A 144 10.39 -12.66 3.19
CA LEU A 144 11.41 -11.61 3.13
C LEU A 144 12.32 -11.67 4.37
N PRO A 145 13.59 -11.26 4.26
CA PRO A 145 14.46 -11.11 5.42
C PRO A 145 13.90 -10.08 6.38
N TYR A 146 13.88 -10.40 7.68
CA TYR A 146 13.48 -9.42 8.68
C TYR A 146 14.59 -8.37 8.92
N PRO A 147 14.26 -7.07 8.98
CA PRO A 147 15.24 -5.99 9.18
C PRO A 147 16.19 -6.19 10.36
N SER A 148 17.47 -5.95 10.09
CA SER A 148 18.60 -6.03 11.04
C SER A 148 19.64 -4.95 10.71
N MET A 149 20.56 -4.67 11.62
CA MET A 149 21.72 -3.80 11.34
C MET A 149 23.00 -4.59 11.08
N ALA A 150 23.01 -5.86 11.49
CA ALA A 150 24.23 -6.68 11.55
C ALA A 150 24.43 -7.55 10.30
N ALA A 151 23.34 -8.02 9.69
CA ALA A 151 23.39 -8.98 8.59
C ALA A 151 22.11 -8.92 7.76
N PHE A 152 22.24 -9.24 6.46
CA PHE A 152 21.12 -9.31 5.52
C PHE A 152 20.01 -10.27 5.98
N TRP A 153 20.39 -11.39 6.60
CA TRP A 153 19.49 -12.27 7.32
C TRP A 153 20.07 -12.54 8.70
N THR A 154 19.25 -12.42 9.75
CA THR A 154 19.67 -12.78 11.11
C THR A 154 19.07 -14.09 11.54
N HIS A 155 19.85 -14.85 12.29
CA HIS A 155 19.35 -15.99 13.03
C HIS A 155 18.70 -15.54 14.34
N GLY A 156 17.58 -16.16 14.67
CA GLY A 156 16.82 -15.98 15.90
C GLY A 156 17.13 -17.10 16.90
N LYS A 157 16.21 -17.31 17.84
CA LYS A 157 16.35 -18.39 18.82
C LYS A 157 16.34 -19.75 18.10
N GLY A 158 17.29 -20.61 18.45
CA GLY A 158 17.42 -21.95 17.84
C GLY A 158 18.02 -21.94 16.44
N GLY A 159 18.75 -20.90 16.05
CA GLY A 159 19.43 -20.84 14.74
C GLY A 159 18.49 -20.58 13.56
N LYS A 160 17.21 -20.33 13.79
CA LYS A 160 16.21 -20.11 12.73
C LYS A 160 16.36 -18.75 12.06
N LEU A 161 16.17 -18.67 10.76
CA LEU A 161 16.23 -17.44 9.99
C LEU A 161 15.02 -16.54 10.32
N ARG A 162 15.29 -15.33 10.82
CA ARG A 162 14.23 -14.35 11.14
C ARG A 162 13.65 -13.74 9.88
N SER A 163 12.36 -13.95 9.65
CA SER A 163 11.72 -13.61 8.37
C SER A 163 10.44 -12.82 8.59
N TRP A 164 10.09 -12.05 7.57
CA TRP A 164 8.81 -11.37 7.41
C TRP A 164 7.99 -12.14 6.37
N ALA A 165 6.76 -12.50 6.72
CA ALA A 165 5.84 -13.15 5.78
C ALA A 165 4.75 -12.17 5.37
N SER A 166 4.61 -11.96 4.06
CA SER A 166 3.55 -11.15 3.48
C SER A 166 2.24 -11.94 3.53
N THR A 167 1.22 -11.39 4.17
CA THR A 167 -0.13 -11.96 4.23
C THR A 167 -1.18 -10.91 3.95
N HIS A 168 -2.31 -11.34 3.41
CA HIS A 168 -3.46 -10.47 3.18
C HIS A 168 -4.73 -11.29 3.44
N SER A 169 -5.38 -11.07 4.58
CA SER A 169 -6.52 -11.88 5.03
C SER A 169 -7.62 -11.99 3.99
N GLU A 170 -8.01 -10.85 3.40
CA GLU A 170 -9.10 -10.81 2.44
C GLU A 170 -8.78 -11.56 1.14
N LEU A 171 -7.53 -11.50 0.69
CA LEU A 171 -7.08 -12.24 -0.48
C LEU A 171 -7.06 -13.75 -0.21
N VAL A 172 -6.61 -14.16 0.98
CA VAL A 172 -6.68 -15.58 1.40
C VAL A 172 -8.12 -16.06 1.37
N ASN A 173 -9.04 -15.29 1.96
CA ASN A 173 -10.46 -15.65 2.00
C ASN A 173 -11.05 -15.74 0.58
N TYR A 174 -10.76 -14.76 -0.28
CA TYR A 174 -11.21 -14.75 -1.68
C TYR A 174 -10.70 -15.99 -2.43
N LEU A 175 -9.41 -16.28 -2.34
CA LEU A 175 -8.82 -17.43 -3.04
C LEU A 175 -9.40 -18.75 -2.52
N GLN A 176 -9.57 -18.90 -1.20
CA GLN A 176 -10.21 -20.10 -0.63
C GLN A 176 -11.65 -20.28 -1.11
N GLN A 177 -12.39 -19.19 -1.29
CA GLN A 177 -13.80 -19.22 -1.67
C GLN A 177 -14.01 -19.41 -3.18
N TYR A 178 -13.22 -18.74 -4.02
CA TYR A 178 -13.48 -18.65 -5.46
C TYR A 178 -12.42 -19.34 -6.34
N GLN A 179 -11.19 -19.51 -5.85
CA GLN A 179 -10.09 -20.11 -6.63
C GLN A 179 -9.19 -21.01 -5.76
N PRO A 180 -9.72 -22.08 -5.13
CA PRO A 180 -8.97 -22.90 -4.18
C PRO A 180 -7.80 -23.68 -4.83
N GLU A 181 -7.85 -23.88 -6.15
CA GLU A 181 -6.80 -24.57 -6.91
C GLU A 181 -5.68 -23.63 -7.41
N LEU A 182 -5.83 -22.31 -7.25
CA LEU A 182 -4.83 -21.36 -7.71
C LEU A 182 -3.58 -21.46 -6.85
N THR A 183 -2.54 -22.07 -7.42
CA THR A 183 -1.23 -22.25 -6.75
C THR A 183 -0.15 -21.35 -7.33
N ILE A 184 -0.31 -20.86 -8.57
CA ILE A 184 0.64 -19.94 -9.20
C ILE A 184 -0.10 -18.79 -9.91
N ILE A 185 0.34 -17.58 -9.58
CA ILE A 185 -0.07 -16.30 -10.17
C ILE A 185 0.89 -16.00 -11.32
N LYS A 186 0.32 -15.84 -12.51
CA LYS A 186 1.06 -15.40 -13.70
C LYS A 186 1.32 -13.89 -13.65
N LEU A 187 2.28 -13.40 -14.43
CA LEU A 187 2.71 -12.00 -14.38
C LEU A 187 1.61 -11.01 -14.80
N ASP A 188 0.79 -11.38 -15.78
CA ASP A 188 -0.40 -10.63 -16.20
C ASP A 188 -1.40 -10.44 -15.04
N MET A 189 -1.55 -11.47 -14.20
CA MET A 189 -2.41 -11.44 -13.01
C MET A 189 -1.80 -10.67 -11.83
N ILE A 190 -0.50 -10.35 -11.84
CA ILE A 190 0.13 -9.57 -10.75
C ILE A 190 -0.53 -8.20 -10.60
N ASN A 191 -0.92 -7.58 -11.72
CA ASN A 191 -1.52 -6.25 -11.70
C ASN A 191 -2.94 -6.25 -11.12
N GLU A 192 -3.57 -7.42 -10.95
CA GLU A 192 -4.87 -7.55 -10.32
C GLU A 192 -4.79 -7.68 -8.79
N LEU A 193 -3.60 -7.97 -8.25
CA LEU A 193 -3.39 -8.10 -6.82
C LEU A 193 -3.47 -6.75 -6.11
N PRO A 194 -3.91 -6.75 -4.83
CA PRO A 194 -3.98 -5.51 -4.05
C PRO A 194 -2.57 -4.97 -3.78
N LEU A 195 -2.39 -3.65 -3.91
CA LEU A 195 -1.15 -2.97 -3.50
C LEU A 195 -1.10 -2.65 -2.01
N ALA A 196 -2.26 -2.55 -1.36
CA ALA A 196 -2.42 -2.21 0.05
C ALA A 196 -3.01 -3.39 0.84
N GLY A 197 -2.99 -3.30 2.18
CA GLY A 197 -3.54 -4.36 3.04
C GLY A 197 -2.58 -5.53 3.31
N TRP A 198 -1.35 -5.46 2.80
CA TRP A 198 -0.29 -6.41 3.12
C TRP A 198 0.19 -6.26 4.57
N GLU A 199 0.10 -7.34 5.32
CA GLU A 199 0.51 -7.40 6.72
C GLU A 199 1.51 -8.52 6.99
N ALA A 200 2.26 -8.35 8.08
CA ALA A 200 3.19 -9.35 8.57
C ALA A 200 2.44 -10.53 9.22
N GLY A 201 2.45 -11.68 8.56
CA GLY A 201 1.80 -12.90 9.05
C GLY A 201 2.74 -13.87 9.74
N GLY A 202 2.15 -14.85 10.42
CA GLY A 202 2.87 -15.99 11.00
C GLY A 202 3.14 -17.13 10.00
N GLN A 203 2.55 -17.05 8.82
CA GLN A 203 2.67 -18.02 7.73
C GLN A 203 2.71 -17.27 6.40
N PRO A 204 3.47 -17.73 5.40
CA PRO A 204 3.47 -17.11 4.09
C PRO A 204 2.22 -17.50 3.29
N LEU A 205 1.87 -16.66 2.31
CA LEU A 205 0.84 -17.02 1.33
C LEU A 205 1.30 -18.24 0.52
N PRO A 206 0.44 -19.27 0.32
CA PRO A 206 0.78 -20.48 -0.44
C PRO A 206 0.73 -20.23 -1.95
N LEU A 207 1.14 -19.04 -2.40
CA LEU A 207 1.09 -18.62 -3.79
C LEU A 207 2.49 -18.44 -4.36
N ASN A 208 2.60 -18.80 -5.62
CA ASN A 208 3.80 -18.71 -6.39
C ASN A 208 3.67 -17.62 -7.46
N VAL A 209 4.70 -16.78 -7.63
CA VAL A 209 4.81 -15.84 -8.75
C VAL A 209 6.02 -16.16 -9.64
N ALA A 210 5.74 -16.47 -10.92
CA ALA A 210 6.77 -16.67 -11.94
C ALA A 210 7.26 -15.34 -12.51
N LEU A 211 8.58 -15.12 -12.53
CA LEU A 211 9.20 -13.96 -13.20
C LEU A 211 9.59 -14.30 -14.65
N PRO A 212 9.44 -13.38 -15.64
CA PRO A 212 9.76 -13.61 -17.05
C PRO A 212 11.21 -13.99 -17.24
N SER A 213 11.56 -14.91 -18.14
CA SER A 213 12.95 -15.31 -18.49
C SER A 213 13.85 -14.12 -18.86
N VAL A 214 15.16 -14.22 -18.55
CA VAL A 214 16.12 -13.19 -18.95
C VAL A 214 16.49 -13.55 -20.40
N PRO A 215 16.33 -12.62 -21.36
CA PRO A 215 16.74 -12.90 -22.72
C PRO A 215 18.25 -13.15 -22.77
N SER A 216 18.67 -14.13 -23.57
CA SER A 216 20.10 -14.40 -23.78
C SER A 216 20.74 -13.40 -24.75
N ASN A 217 19.91 -12.77 -25.61
CA ASN A 217 20.31 -11.72 -26.53
C ASN A 217 19.24 -10.61 -26.50
N VAL A 218 19.64 -9.39 -26.15
CA VAL A 218 18.73 -8.25 -25.97
C VAL A 218 18.15 -7.81 -27.31
N ASP A 219 18.95 -7.77 -28.38
CA ASP A 219 18.50 -7.30 -29.70
C ASP A 219 17.47 -8.24 -30.32
N ALA A 220 17.73 -9.55 -30.22
CA ALA A 220 16.78 -10.56 -30.69
C ALA A 220 15.47 -10.51 -29.89
N TRP A 221 15.56 -10.26 -28.58
CA TRP A 221 14.37 -10.11 -27.73
C TRP A 221 13.56 -8.86 -28.06
N LEU A 222 14.21 -7.70 -28.22
CA LEU A 222 13.53 -6.46 -28.64
C LEU A 222 12.80 -6.65 -29.98
N ALA A 223 13.42 -7.32 -30.95
CA ALA A 223 12.80 -7.60 -32.25
C ALA A 223 11.60 -8.57 -32.17
N ILE A 224 11.61 -9.53 -31.24
CA ILE A 224 10.51 -10.50 -31.06
C ILE A 224 9.33 -9.86 -30.33
N GLU A 225 9.58 -9.13 -29.25
CA GLU A 225 8.54 -8.49 -28.44
C GLU A 225 7.77 -7.43 -29.24
N GLN A 226 8.45 -6.72 -30.14
CA GLN A 226 7.81 -5.80 -31.10
C GLN A 226 6.77 -6.47 -32.00
N GLY A 227 6.97 -7.74 -32.36
CA GLY A 227 6.08 -8.48 -33.26
C GLY A 227 4.94 -9.21 -32.56
N GLN A 228 5.07 -9.51 -31.27
CA GLN A 228 4.12 -10.34 -30.52
C GLN A 228 3.26 -9.57 -29.53
N HIS A 229 3.72 -8.44 -29.01
CA HIS A 229 3.04 -7.70 -27.97
C HIS A 229 2.78 -6.29 -28.46
N SER A 230 1.50 -5.92 -28.57
CA SER A 230 1.13 -4.51 -28.56
C SER A 230 1.73 -3.90 -27.31
N VAL A 231 2.60 -2.90 -27.52
CA VAL A 231 3.26 -1.98 -26.57
C VAL A 231 2.70 -2.05 -25.15
N PRO A 232 3.53 -2.11 -24.08
CA PRO A 232 3.05 -2.23 -22.70
C PRO A 232 1.84 -1.32 -22.44
N THR A 233 0.74 -1.95 -22.01
CA THR A 233 -0.66 -1.45 -22.05
C THR A 233 -0.91 -0.10 -21.36
N VAL A 234 0.09 0.49 -20.68
CA VAL A 234 -0.01 1.80 -20.05
C VAL A 234 1.18 2.67 -20.46
N MET A 235 1.17 3.14 -21.71
CA MET A 235 2.03 4.26 -22.12
C MET A 235 1.52 5.55 -21.50
N SER A 236 2.43 6.43 -21.04
CA SER A 236 2.02 7.74 -20.55
C SER A 236 1.48 8.62 -21.67
N PRO A 237 0.44 9.43 -21.41
CA PRO A 237 0.13 10.56 -22.28
C PRO A 237 1.20 11.66 -22.23
N ASN A 238 2.13 11.61 -21.25
CA ASN A 238 3.26 12.52 -21.16
C ASN A 238 4.43 12.02 -22.01
N PRO A 239 4.90 12.78 -23.03
CA PRO A 239 6.03 12.37 -23.86
C PRO A 239 7.37 12.26 -23.11
N ALA A 240 7.46 12.76 -21.87
CA ALA A 240 8.63 12.64 -21.01
C ALA A 240 8.65 11.35 -20.15
N VAL A 241 7.58 10.54 -20.17
CA VAL A 241 7.49 9.29 -19.39
C VAL A 241 7.01 8.16 -20.29
N PHE A 242 7.84 7.15 -20.51
CA PHE A 242 7.55 6.03 -21.40
C PHE A 242 6.92 4.84 -20.68
N LEU A 243 7.29 4.63 -19.41
CA LEU A 243 6.76 3.56 -18.57
C LEU A 243 6.13 4.15 -17.32
N LEU A 244 4.83 3.94 -17.15
CA LEU A 244 4.09 4.36 -15.96
C LEU A 244 3.94 3.21 -14.98
N ALA A 245 3.98 3.51 -13.69
CA ALA A 245 3.42 2.62 -12.71
C ALA A 245 1.94 2.39 -13.05
N VAL A 246 1.53 1.12 -13.09
CA VAL A 246 0.13 0.77 -13.35
C VAL A 246 -0.68 1.34 -12.18
N ASP A 247 -1.56 2.30 -12.47
CA ASP A 247 -2.59 2.71 -11.53
C ASP A 247 -3.41 1.48 -11.17
N VAL A 248 -3.89 1.42 -9.93
CA VAL A 248 -4.72 0.31 -9.44
C VAL A 248 -5.90 0.16 -10.39
N HIS A 249 -5.82 -0.77 -11.34
CA HIS A 249 -6.97 -1.13 -12.14
C HIS A 249 -7.99 -1.66 -11.15
N SER A 250 -9.20 -1.09 -11.19
CA SER A 250 -10.36 -1.54 -10.41
C SER A 250 -10.82 -2.90 -10.93
N SER A 251 -9.96 -3.91 -10.77
CA SER A 251 -10.25 -5.31 -11.08
C SER A 251 -11.41 -5.77 -10.21
N GLU A 252 -12.11 -6.82 -10.64
CA GLU A 252 -13.17 -7.41 -9.84
C GLU A 252 -12.64 -7.87 -8.47
N LEU A 253 -11.40 -8.38 -8.43
CA LEU A 253 -10.69 -8.70 -7.21
C LEU A 253 -10.46 -7.46 -6.33
N SER A 254 -9.94 -6.37 -6.89
CA SER A 254 -9.68 -5.13 -6.15
C SER A 254 -10.97 -4.55 -5.55
N ARG A 255 -12.06 -4.52 -6.32
CA ARG A 255 -13.39 -4.10 -5.83
C ARG A 255 -13.93 -5.02 -4.74
N HIS A 256 -13.77 -6.34 -4.90
CA HIS A 256 -14.19 -7.31 -3.90
C HIS A 256 -13.42 -7.12 -2.58
N LEU A 257 -12.09 -7.04 -2.65
CA LEU A 257 -11.24 -6.86 -1.46
C LEU A 257 -11.52 -5.55 -0.75
N GLN A 258 -11.73 -4.46 -1.49
CA GLN A 258 -12.09 -3.16 -0.92
C GLN A 258 -13.46 -3.22 -0.22
N ALA A 259 -14.44 -3.88 -0.85
CA ALA A 259 -15.74 -4.10 -0.23
C ALA A 259 -15.64 -4.96 1.04
N THR A 260 -14.66 -5.88 1.12
CA THR A 260 -14.46 -6.78 2.27
C THR A 260 -13.63 -6.22 3.42
N MET A 261 -12.96 -5.06 3.25
CA MET A 261 -12.13 -4.44 4.29
C MET A 261 -12.86 -4.21 5.63
N ALA A 262 -12.11 -4.35 6.73
CA ALA A 262 -12.64 -4.30 8.08
C ALA A 262 -13.25 -2.94 8.45
N GLU A 263 -12.69 -1.82 7.97
CA GLU A 263 -13.24 -0.48 8.20
C GLU A 263 -14.63 -0.27 7.57
N HIS A 264 -14.95 -1.03 6.51
CA HIS A 264 -16.23 -1.00 5.82
C HIS A 264 -17.24 -2.01 6.38
N HIS A 265 -16.87 -2.84 7.37
CA HIS A 265 -17.77 -3.84 7.95
C HIS A 265 -19.08 -3.24 8.49
N VAL A 266 -19.03 -2.07 9.14
CA VAL A 266 -20.22 -1.39 9.69
C VAL A 266 -21.18 -1.00 8.58
N LEU A 267 -20.65 -0.44 7.49
CA LEU A 267 -21.40 -0.07 6.30
C LEU A 267 -22.02 -1.31 5.64
N ARG A 268 -21.21 -2.34 5.39
CA ARG A 268 -21.62 -3.59 4.75
C ARG A 268 -22.71 -4.32 5.54
N SER A 269 -22.50 -4.51 6.84
CA SER A 269 -23.47 -5.19 7.69
C SER A 269 -24.82 -4.47 7.72
N PHE A 270 -24.82 -3.14 7.60
CA PHE A 270 -26.04 -2.36 7.53
C PHE A 270 -26.74 -2.49 6.17
N THR A 271 -26.00 -2.36 5.06
CA THR A 271 -26.56 -2.48 3.71
C THR A 271 -27.11 -3.87 3.42
N GLU A 272 -26.44 -4.92 3.89
CA GLU A 272 -26.90 -6.32 3.76
C GLU A 272 -28.19 -6.58 4.54
N LYS A 273 -28.31 -6.04 5.76
CA LYS A 273 -29.49 -6.24 6.62
C LYS A 273 -30.72 -5.46 6.17
N GLU A 274 -30.51 -4.26 5.63
CA GLU A 274 -31.60 -3.35 5.26
C GLU A 274 -31.93 -3.39 3.75
N GLY A 275 -31.12 -4.07 2.93
CA GLY A 275 -31.32 -4.18 1.48
C GLY A 275 -31.19 -2.86 0.73
N GLN A 276 -30.45 -1.89 1.28
CA GLN A 276 -30.36 -0.53 0.74
C GLN A 276 -29.04 -0.27 0.01
N SER A 277 -29.12 0.53 -1.06
CA SER A 277 -27.94 1.00 -1.79
C SER A 277 -27.21 2.12 -1.03
N ALA A 278 -25.92 2.30 -1.30
CA ALA A 278 -25.10 3.35 -0.67
C ALA A 278 -25.72 4.76 -0.81
N SER A 279 -26.33 5.04 -1.98
CA SER A 279 -26.98 6.33 -2.26
C SER A 279 -28.17 6.64 -1.34
N GLN A 280 -28.85 5.62 -0.82
CA GLN A 280 -30.02 5.76 0.05
C GLN A 280 -29.64 5.94 1.53
N LEU A 281 -28.38 5.67 1.90
CA LEU A 281 -27.89 5.75 3.28
C LEU A 281 -27.89 7.17 3.81
N HIS A 282 -27.61 8.16 2.95
CA HIS A 282 -27.51 9.56 3.35
C HIS A 282 -28.85 10.16 3.78
N THR A 283 -29.96 9.48 3.48
CA THR A 283 -31.32 9.80 3.93
C THR A 283 -31.87 8.81 4.95
N ASN A 284 -31.18 7.69 5.20
CA ASN A 284 -31.65 6.68 6.13
C ASN A 284 -31.42 7.12 7.58
N HIS A 285 -32.52 7.36 8.28
CA HIS A 285 -32.52 7.82 9.66
C HIS A 285 -31.78 6.89 10.63
N LYS A 286 -31.97 5.58 10.48
CA LYS A 286 -31.35 4.55 11.33
C LYS A 286 -29.83 4.49 11.13
N TRP A 287 -29.37 4.66 9.89
CA TRP A 287 -27.95 4.78 9.57
C TRP A 287 -27.34 6.01 10.23
N LEU A 288 -27.92 7.19 9.97
CA LEU A 288 -27.40 8.48 10.40
C LEU A 288 -27.29 8.58 11.92
N THR A 289 -28.28 8.09 12.66
CA THR A 289 -28.33 8.28 14.11
C THR A 289 -27.63 7.17 14.91
N SER A 290 -27.48 5.98 14.33
CA SER A 290 -27.07 4.79 15.09
C SER A 290 -25.79 4.12 14.58
N GLN A 291 -25.43 4.28 13.30
CA GLN A 291 -24.33 3.55 12.68
C GLN A 291 -23.22 4.46 12.14
N LEU A 292 -23.57 5.66 11.67
CA LEU A 292 -22.60 6.60 11.08
C LEU A 292 -21.40 6.88 12.00
N VAL A 293 -21.63 7.10 13.29
CA VAL A 293 -20.55 7.34 14.27
C VAL A 293 -19.62 6.13 14.38
N LEU A 294 -20.17 4.91 14.43
CA LEU A 294 -19.39 3.68 14.50
C LEU A 294 -18.55 3.47 13.23
N HIS A 295 -19.13 3.78 12.07
CA HIS A 295 -18.43 3.68 10.80
C HIS A 295 -17.25 4.67 10.72
N ILE A 296 -17.47 5.95 11.08
CA ILE A 296 -16.40 6.95 11.09
C ILE A 296 -15.31 6.57 12.11
N GLN A 297 -15.68 6.03 13.28
CA GLN A 297 -14.70 5.53 14.26
C GLN A 297 -13.83 4.39 13.69
N ALA A 298 -14.42 3.47 12.94
CA ALA A 298 -13.68 2.39 12.28
C ALA A 298 -12.66 2.95 11.27
N LEU A 299 -13.08 3.93 10.45
CA LEU A 299 -12.21 4.61 9.48
C LEU A 299 -11.07 5.36 10.16
N VAL A 300 -11.36 6.14 11.22
CA VAL A 300 -10.33 6.85 12.00
C VAL A 300 -9.32 5.87 12.60
N LYS A 301 -9.78 4.72 13.10
CA LYS A 301 -8.91 3.68 13.66
C LYS A 301 -8.01 3.08 12.59
N ALA A 302 -8.55 2.80 11.40
CA ALA A 302 -7.78 2.27 10.27
C ALA A 302 -6.69 3.26 9.82
N GLU A 303 -7.02 4.54 9.62
CA GLU A 303 -6.02 5.56 9.27
C GLU A 303 -4.94 5.71 10.34
N ARG A 304 -5.33 5.72 11.61
CA ARG A 304 -4.36 5.75 12.72
C ARG A 304 -3.44 4.54 12.69
N GLN A 305 -3.96 3.35 12.42
CA GLN A 305 -3.14 2.14 12.29
C GLN A 305 -2.17 2.24 11.10
N GLN A 306 -2.60 2.83 9.98
CA GLN A 306 -1.71 3.08 8.83
C GLN A 306 -0.55 4.00 9.21
N VAL A 307 -0.83 5.16 9.81
CA VAL A 307 0.20 6.10 10.29
C VAL A 307 1.16 5.40 11.26
N GLN A 308 0.63 4.69 12.25
CA GLN A 308 1.44 3.97 13.25
C GLN A 308 2.25 2.80 12.65
N SER A 309 1.81 2.22 11.55
CA SER A 309 2.54 1.14 10.88
C SER A 309 3.75 1.65 10.09
N MET A 310 3.67 2.91 9.64
CA MET A 310 4.75 3.64 8.96
C MET A 310 5.69 4.34 9.95
N ASP A 311 5.24 4.58 11.18
CA ASP A 311 6.08 5.10 12.26
C ASP A 311 7.23 4.13 12.56
N LEU A 312 8.45 4.65 12.42
CA LEU A 312 9.65 3.95 12.84
C LEU A 312 9.81 4.12 14.36
N PRO A 313 10.26 3.08 15.09
CA PRO A 313 10.55 3.23 16.51
C PRO A 313 11.53 4.39 16.75
N ILE A 314 11.30 5.20 17.80
CA ILE A 314 12.14 6.39 18.14
C ILE A 314 13.63 6.03 18.28
N ALA A 315 13.95 4.81 18.75
CA ALA A 315 15.33 4.29 18.82
C ALA A 315 16.01 4.12 17.44
N THR A 316 15.25 4.27 16.35
CA THR A 316 15.71 4.23 14.95
C THR A 316 15.84 5.62 14.33
N GLN A 317 15.43 6.70 15.01
CA GLN A 317 15.58 8.08 14.53
C GLN A 317 16.96 8.67 14.86
N SER A 318 17.63 8.20 15.92
CA SER A 318 18.99 8.64 16.31
C SER A 318 20.06 8.38 15.24
N TRP A 319 19.78 7.52 14.26
CA TRP A 319 20.70 7.20 13.16
C TRP A 319 20.67 8.23 12.03
N GLN A 320 19.61 9.04 11.92
CA GLN A 320 19.51 10.10 10.91
C GLN A 320 20.52 11.24 11.15
N SER A 321 21.13 11.28 12.33
CA SER A 321 22.14 12.28 12.76
C SER A 321 23.60 11.88 12.49
N HIS A 322 23.89 10.74 11.85
CA HIS A 322 25.29 10.37 11.56
C HIS A 322 25.90 11.15 10.37
N PRO A 323 27.18 11.58 10.47
CA PRO A 323 27.89 12.16 9.35
C PRO A 323 27.94 11.20 8.17
N ARG A 324 27.57 11.69 6.99
CA ARG A 324 27.44 10.87 5.78
C ARG A 324 28.81 10.36 5.33
N PRO A 325 28.98 9.05 5.07
CA PRO A 325 30.21 8.55 4.46
C PRO A 325 30.35 9.12 3.06
N GLN A 326 31.53 9.65 2.74
CA GLN A 326 31.87 9.97 1.35
C GLN A 326 31.99 8.66 0.56
N PRO A 327 31.29 8.52 -0.57
CA PRO A 327 31.29 7.28 -1.33
C PRO A 327 32.62 7.08 -2.06
N ASN A 328 33.44 6.14 -1.59
CA ASN A 328 34.56 5.60 -2.35
C ASN A 328 34.02 4.62 -3.38
N SER A 329 34.07 4.93 -4.69
CA SER A 329 34.08 3.92 -5.77
C SER A 329 34.28 4.55 -7.16
N ASN A 330 35.09 3.85 -7.96
CA ASN A 330 35.68 4.18 -9.27
C ASN A 330 34.70 4.35 -10.46
N LEU A 331 33.51 4.93 -10.28
CA LEU A 331 32.51 5.14 -11.35
C LEU A 331 32.40 6.61 -11.81
N THR A 332 33.43 7.41 -11.54
CA THR A 332 33.56 8.83 -11.89
C THR A 332 33.58 9.13 -13.40
N LEU A 333 33.47 8.11 -14.26
CA LEU A 333 33.68 8.21 -15.71
C LEU A 333 32.44 8.59 -16.52
N LEU A 334 31.25 8.62 -15.91
CA LEU A 334 30.02 9.01 -16.60
C LEU A 334 29.39 10.20 -15.88
N GLY A 335 29.81 11.41 -16.25
CA GLY A 335 29.11 12.69 -15.97
C GLY A 335 28.94 13.14 -14.51
N PRO A 336 28.50 14.40 -14.28
CA PRO A 336 28.24 14.91 -12.94
C PRO A 336 27.18 14.07 -12.23
N ARG A 337 27.43 13.70 -10.98
CA ARG A 337 26.40 13.10 -10.11
C ARG A 337 25.33 14.15 -9.81
N LEU A 338 24.06 13.73 -9.83
CA LEU A 338 22.95 14.55 -9.37
C LEU A 338 23.20 14.99 -7.93
N SER A 339 22.90 16.24 -7.65
CA SER A 339 23.02 16.79 -6.30
C SER A 339 21.80 16.41 -5.47
N ARG A 340 21.95 16.47 -4.14
CA ARG A 340 20.87 16.25 -3.17
C ARG A 340 19.60 17.08 -3.46
N MET A 341 19.73 18.26 -4.08
CA MET A 341 18.62 19.15 -4.41
C MET A 341 17.79 18.65 -5.60
N ASP A 342 18.38 17.82 -6.47
CA ASP A 342 17.70 17.28 -7.66
C ASP A 342 16.80 16.07 -7.36
N LEU A 343 16.92 15.50 -6.15
CA LEU A 343 16.18 14.33 -5.67
C LEU A 343 15.30 14.63 -4.45
N GLU A 344 14.92 15.90 -4.24
CA GLU A 344 14.19 16.32 -3.04
C GLU A 344 12.97 15.45 -2.71
N GLU A 345 12.92 15.03 -1.44
CA GLU A 345 11.87 14.24 -0.78
C GLU A 345 10.49 14.92 -0.86
N ASP A 346 10.46 16.24 -1.11
CA ASP A 346 9.26 17.04 -1.28
C ASP A 346 8.58 16.93 -2.65
N SER A 347 9.30 16.44 -3.66
CA SER A 347 8.77 16.32 -5.03
C SER A 347 8.31 14.89 -5.38
N ASP A 348 8.57 13.89 -4.54
CA ASP A 348 8.16 12.49 -4.76
C ASP A 348 6.83 12.18 -4.03
N PRO A 349 5.70 12.03 -4.75
CA PRO A 349 4.42 11.70 -4.12
C PRO A 349 4.42 10.31 -3.46
N GLU A 350 5.34 9.43 -3.84
CA GLU A 350 5.48 8.08 -3.28
C GLU A 350 6.41 8.02 -2.06
N SER A 351 6.98 9.15 -1.63
CA SER A 351 7.80 9.20 -0.42
C SER A 351 7.02 8.78 0.82
N LEU A 352 7.66 7.97 1.67
CA LEU A 352 7.09 7.49 2.94
C LEU A 352 6.60 8.65 3.82
N VAL A 353 7.32 9.78 3.83
CA VAL A 353 6.93 10.97 4.61
C VAL A 353 5.64 11.56 4.03
N ARG A 354 5.56 11.73 2.72
CA ARG A 354 4.37 12.25 2.04
C ARG A 354 3.15 11.34 2.22
N LYS A 355 3.34 10.02 2.15
CA LYS A 355 2.29 9.04 2.45
C LYS A 355 1.84 9.13 3.90
N GLN A 356 2.77 9.19 4.84
CA GLN A 356 2.46 9.36 6.26
C GLN A 356 1.68 10.66 6.51
N GLU A 357 2.10 11.78 5.93
CA GLU A 357 1.40 13.06 6.00
C GLU A 357 0.01 13.01 5.35
N LYS A 358 -0.14 12.29 4.22
CA LYS A 358 -1.44 12.07 3.58
C LYS A 358 -2.38 11.34 4.52
N HIS A 359 -1.94 10.22 5.11
CA HIS A 359 -2.72 9.46 6.09
C HIS A 359 -3.02 10.26 7.36
N ALA A 360 -2.05 11.03 7.89
CA ALA A 360 -2.27 11.90 9.04
C ALA A 360 -3.29 13.01 8.75
N ARG A 361 -3.24 13.63 7.56
CA ARG A 361 -4.24 14.61 7.11
C ARG A 361 -5.62 13.97 6.94
N CYS A 362 -5.69 12.76 6.39
CA CYS A 362 -6.94 12.00 6.29
C CYS A 362 -7.52 11.69 7.68
N GLN A 363 -6.69 11.21 8.61
CA GLN A 363 -7.07 10.95 9.99
C GLN A 363 -7.62 12.22 10.66
N GLY A 364 -6.95 13.37 10.50
CA GLY A 364 -7.39 14.65 11.05
C GLY A 364 -8.77 15.07 10.53
N ARG A 365 -9.01 14.94 9.21
CA ARG A 365 -10.32 15.21 8.59
C ARG A 365 -11.42 14.27 9.12
N MET A 366 -11.14 12.97 9.19
CA MET A 366 -12.10 12.00 9.71
C MET A 366 -12.42 12.23 11.19
N GLN A 367 -11.44 12.66 12.00
CA GLN A 367 -11.67 13.05 13.39
C GLN A 367 -12.58 14.28 13.51
N GLN A 368 -12.46 15.24 12.59
CA GLN A 368 -13.35 16.39 12.55
C GLN A 368 -14.79 15.97 12.23
N TRP A 369 -14.99 15.11 11.22
CA TRP A 369 -16.30 14.56 10.91
C TRP A 369 -16.89 13.75 12.05
N LEU A 370 -16.06 12.97 12.76
CA LEU A 370 -16.49 12.22 13.94
C LEU A 370 -17.04 13.14 15.04
N LYS A 371 -16.33 14.25 15.33
CA LYS A 371 -16.78 15.23 16.32
C LYS A 371 -18.12 15.84 15.93
N VAL A 372 -18.28 16.25 14.67
CA VAL A 372 -19.55 16.81 14.17
C VAL A 372 -20.66 15.77 14.29
N ALA A 373 -20.44 14.54 13.84
CA ALA A 373 -21.44 13.48 13.93
C ALA A 373 -21.86 13.18 15.38
N GLN A 374 -20.91 13.14 16.32
CA GLN A 374 -21.22 12.91 17.74
C GLN A 374 -22.08 14.03 18.34
N ILE A 375 -21.75 15.29 18.03
CA ILE A 375 -22.51 16.46 18.48
C ILE A 375 -23.94 16.43 17.92
N GLU A 376 -24.08 16.18 16.62
CA GLU A 376 -25.39 16.17 15.96
C GLU A 376 -26.25 14.98 16.40
N VAL A 377 -25.66 13.79 16.60
CA VAL A 377 -26.37 12.64 17.19
C VAL A 377 -26.84 12.95 18.61
N PHE A 378 -26.02 13.63 19.41
CA PHE A 378 -26.41 14.06 20.76
C PHE A 378 -27.62 15.02 20.71
N TYR A 379 -27.57 16.07 19.89
CA TYR A 379 -28.70 17.00 19.74
C TYR A 379 -29.95 16.32 19.22
N TYR A 380 -29.82 15.43 18.24
CA TYR A 380 -30.93 14.66 17.71
C TYR A 380 -31.60 13.81 18.81
N ASN A 381 -30.82 13.10 19.63
CA ASN A 381 -31.34 12.27 20.71
C ASN A 381 -32.01 13.10 21.81
N GLN A 382 -31.49 14.29 22.11
CA GLN A 382 -32.10 15.23 23.04
C GLN A 382 -33.47 15.70 22.52
N CYS A 383 -33.55 16.12 21.26
CA CYS A 383 -34.80 16.54 20.62
C CYS A 383 -35.81 15.39 20.58
N ARG A 384 -35.37 14.17 20.24
CA ARG A 384 -36.21 12.97 20.23
C ARG A 384 -36.79 12.66 21.60
N THR A 385 -36.00 12.83 22.67
CA THR A 385 -36.46 12.60 24.05
C THR A 385 -37.49 13.65 24.46
N ALA A 386 -37.26 14.93 24.13
CA ALA A 386 -38.23 16.00 24.39
C ALA A 386 -39.56 15.77 23.66
N MET A 387 -39.50 15.40 22.36
CA MET A 387 -40.70 15.09 21.57
C MET A 387 -41.48 13.90 22.15
N LYS A 388 -40.81 12.83 22.57
CA LYS A 388 -41.47 11.69 23.25
C LYS A 388 -42.11 12.10 24.58
N ALA A 389 -41.42 12.90 25.39
CA ALA A 389 -41.96 13.39 26.65
C ALA A 389 -43.23 14.24 26.45
N TYR A 390 -43.26 15.07 25.40
CA TYR A 390 -44.45 15.81 25.00
C TYR A 390 -45.60 14.87 24.60
N GLN A 391 -45.33 13.89 23.74
CA GLN A 391 -46.33 12.91 23.28
C GLN A 391 -46.95 12.13 24.45
N CYS A 392 -46.14 11.68 25.42
CA CYS A 392 -46.65 11.02 26.62
C CYS A 392 -47.56 11.94 27.46
N LYS A 393 -47.19 13.21 27.62
CA LYS A 393 -48.00 14.21 28.34
C LYS A 393 -49.31 14.51 27.62
N ALA A 394 -49.30 14.56 26.30
CA ALA A 394 -50.48 14.78 25.47
C ALA A 394 -51.44 13.57 25.53
N ALA A 395 -50.92 12.34 25.50
CA ALA A 395 -51.72 11.12 25.59
C ALA A 395 -52.43 10.95 26.96
N GLY A 396 -51.89 11.54 28.02
CA GLY A 396 -52.46 11.50 29.37
C GLY A 396 -53.51 12.58 29.68
N ARG A 397 -53.76 13.55 28.79
CA ARG A 397 -54.78 14.59 28.99
C ARG A 397 -55.98 14.37 28.06
N GLY A 398 -57.17 14.31 28.63
CA GLY A 398 -58.43 14.30 27.87
C GLY A 398 -58.59 15.53 26.99
N GLN A 399 -59.40 15.40 25.93
CA GLN A 399 -59.50 16.26 24.74
C GLN A 399 -59.76 17.78 24.94
N THR A 400 -59.87 18.30 26.17
CA THR A 400 -60.37 19.66 26.44
C THR A 400 -59.36 20.62 27.07
N THR A 401 -58.09 20.25 27.26
CA THR A 401 -57.07 21.19 27.78
C THR A 401 -55.98 21.47 26.75
N GLN A 402 -55.84 22.73 26.34
CA GLN A 402 -54.75 23.20 25.47
C GLN A 402 -53.40 22.78 26.10
N VAL A 403 -52.61 21.99 25.38
CA VAL A 403 -51.37 21.41 25.93
C VAL A 403 -50.33 22.52 26.08
N PRO A 404 -49.88 22.84 27.32
CA PRO A 404 -48.76 23.75 27.48
C PRO A 404 -47.53 23.09 26.84
N ASN A 405 -46.82 23.83 25.98
CA ASN A 405 -45.54 23.49 25.34
C ASN A 405 -45.57 23.03 23.85
N GLN A 406 -46.65 23.29 23.10
CA GLN A 406 -46.67 23.05 21.65
C GLN A 406 -45.51 23.75 20.90
N SER A 407 -45.15 24.98 21.30
CA SER A 407 -44.01 25.70 20.73
C SER A 407 -42.66 25.01 20.97
N GLU A 408 -42.49 24.32 22.11
CA GLU A 408 -41.25 23.59 22.41
C GLU A 408 -41.15 22.31 21.58
N PHE A 409 -42.28 21.65 21.32
CA PHE A 409 -42.35 20.49 20.44
C PHE A 409 -41.95 20.86 19.00
N GLU A 410 -42.50 21.94 18.45
CA GLU A 410 -42.17 22.42 17.10
C GLU A 410 -40.69 22.82 16.99
N LYS A 411 -40.14 23.50 18.00
CA LYS A 411 -38.70 23.81 18.07
C LYS A 411 -37.85 22.53 18.07
N ALA A 412 -38.20 21.55 18.89
CA ALA A 412 -37.48 20.27 18.93
C ALA A 412 -37.59 19.50 17.61
N GLN A 413 -38.73 19.57 16.92
CA GLN A 413 -38.92 18.95 15.61
C GLN A 413 -38.02 19.60 14.55
N VAL A 414 -38.04 20.93 14.43
CA VAL A 414 -37.17 21.68 13.49
C VAL A 414 -35.70 21.40 13.77
N GLN A 415 -35.29 21.42 15.04
CA GLN A 415 -33.91 21.16 15.42
C GLN A 415 -33.50 19.70 15.13
N SER A 416 -34.40 18.73 15.31
CA SER A 416 -34.13 17.34 14.94
C SER A 416 -33.94 17.14 13.43
N GLN A 417 -34.73 17.84 12.61
CA GLN A 417 -34.59 17.81 11.15
C GLN A 417 -33.27 18.44 10.71
N LYS A 418 -32.87 19.56 11.32
CA LYS A 418 -31.58 20.19 11.06
C LYS A 418 -30.41 19.25 11.39
N ALA A 419 -30.45 18.59 12.54
CA ALA A 419 -29.42 17.63 12.95
C ALA A 419 -29.30 16.46 11.96
N ILE A 420 -30.43 15.94 11.46
CA ILE A 420 -30.44 14.89 10.44
C ILE A 420 -29.88 15.38 9.10
N GLY A 421 -30.19 16.61 8.70
CA GLY A 421 -29.59 17.23 7.52
C GLY A 421 -28.07 17.33 7.62
N CYS A 422 -27.55 17.79 8.77
CA CYS A 422 -26.11 17.82 9.06
C CYS A 422 -25.49 16.43 9.00
N LEU A 423 -26.12 15.42 9.63
CA LEU A 423 -25.64 14.03 9.60
C LEU A 423 -25.62 13.47 8.18
N GLY A 424 -26.63 13.79 7.35
CA GLY A 424 -26.67 13.40 5.93
C GLY A 424 -25.48 13.96 5.15
N GLN A 425 -25.13 15.23 5.36
CA GLN A 425 -23.96 15.85 4.75
C GLN A 425 -22.65 15.21 5.20
N VAL A 426 -22.48 14.93 6.50
CA VAL A 426 -21.30 14.23 7.02
C VAL A 426 -21.20 12.83 6.41
N SER A 427 -22.32 12.11 6.32
CA SER A 427 -22.40 10.79 5.68
C SER A 427 -21.91 10.85 4.22
N GLN A 428 -22.37 11.83 3.43
CA GLN A 428 -21.92 12.03 2.04
C GLN A 428 -20.43 12.35 1.94
N GLN A 429 -19.93 13.27 2.78
CA GLN A 429 -18.52 13.67 2.76
C GLN A 429 -17.59 12.50 3.10
N VAL A 430 -17.98 11.67 4.08
CA VAL A 430 -17.23 10.48 4.48
C VAL A 430 -17.23 9.45 3.36
N THR A 431 -18.37 9.17 2.74
CA THR A 431 -18.47 8.21 1.63
C THR A 431 -17.67 8.67 0.42
N HIS A 432 -17.83 9.93 -0.02
CA HIS A 432 -17.05 10.47 -1.14
C HIS A 432 -15.54 10.46 -0.88
N HIS A 433 -15.10 10.70 0.35
CA HIS A 433 -13.69 10.66 0.68
C HIS A 433 -13.16 9.22 0.79
N ALA A 434 -14.00 8.26 1.17
CA ALA A 434 -13.62 6.84 1.18
C ALA A 434 -13.54 6.28 -0.26
N GLU A 435 -14.45 6.70 -1.13
CA GLU A 435 -14.51 6.30 -2.55
C GLU A 435 -13.48 7.03 -3.41
N GLY A 436 -13.16 8.30 -3.13
CA GLY A 436 -12.15 9.10 -3.83
C GLY A 436 -10.68 8.72 -3.53
N LYS A 437 -10.45 7.55 -2.91
CA LYS A 437 -9.14 6.90 -2.80
C LYS A 437 -8.79 6.04 -4.02
N VAL A 438 -9.70 5.94 -5.00
CA VAL A 438 -9.51 5.25 -6.30
C VAL A 438 -8.53 5.99 -7.18
#